data_AF-A0A7C7JTT4-F1
#
_entry.id   AF-A0A7C7JTT4-F1
#
_cell.length_a   1.000
_cell.length_b   1.000
_cell.length_c   1.000
_cell.angle_alpha   90.00
_cell.angle_beta   90.00
_cell.angle_gamma   90.00
#
_symmetry.space_group_name_H-M   'P 1'
#
loop_
_entity.id
_entity.type
_entity.pdbx_description
1 polymer ?
#
loop_
_entity_poly.entity_id
_entity_poly.type
_entity_poly.pdbx_seq_one_letter_code
_entity_poly.pdbx_strand_id
1 'polypeptide(L)'
;MRGESTREAEERVQEAYEKMYQVYKGWGQPGERYDLGFDDLKKERLIVGNPDEVMEQVMEYHCEFGVEFMNFTAHWPGMDPNGKLETIRQFGERVIPEVKRATRGTGYRDGENPPNPPLRMGA
;
A
#
# COMPACT_ATOMS: atom_id res chain seq x y z
N MET A 1 -15.13 13.63 14.29
CA MET A 1 -13.80 13.01 14.50
C MET A 1 -12.93 13.49 13.34
N ARG A 2 -11.83 14.19 13.60
CA ARG A 2 -10.94 14.68 12.54
C ARG A 2 -10.21 13.45 11.99
N GLY A 3 -10.39 13.13 10.71
CA GLY A 3 -9.63 12.06 10.07
C GLY A 3 -8.13 12.38 10.13
N GLU A 4 -7.31 11.34 10.23
CA GLU A 4 -5.86 11.48 10.12
C GLU A 4 -5.49 12.19 8.82
N SER A 5 -4.59 13.17 8.92
CA SER A 5 -4.04 13.85 7.75
C SER A 5 -2.95 13.01 7.09
N THR A 6 -2.73 13.22 5.79
CA THR A 6 -1.66 12.57 5.01
C THR A 6 -0.30 12.72 5.68
N ARG A 7 0.02 13.92 6.16
CA ARG A 7 1.28 14.20 6.87
C ARG A 7 1.44 13.37 8.14
N GLU A 8 0.39 13.24 8.94
CA GLU A 8 0.43 12.42 10.17
C GLU A 8 0.62 10.93 9.86
N ALA A 9 -0.02 10.44 8.79
CA ALA A 9 0.16 9.07 8.31
C ALA A 9 1.60 8.82 7.82
N GLU A 10 2.17 9.78 7.08
CA GLU A 10 3.56 9.74 6.62
C GLU A 10 4.56 9.76 7.78
N GLU A 11 4.41 10.68 8.72
CA GLU A 11 5.29 10.80 9.89
C GLU A 11 5.32 9.49 10.72
N ARG A 12 4.17 8.81 10.86
CA ARG A 12 4.10 7.54 11.59
C ARG A 12 4.91 6.43 10.93
N VAL A 13 4.91 6.38 9.61
CA VAL A 13 5.51 5.27 8.85
C VAL A 13 6.97 5.53 8.50
N GLN A 14 7.35 6.79 8.32
CA GLN A 14 8.64 7.18 7.80
C GLN A 14 9.81 6.56 8.57
N GLU A 15 9.82 6.71 9.90
CA GLU A 15 10.94 6.22 10.72
C GLU A 15 11.12 4.70 10.62
N ALA A 16 10.02 3.95 10.70
CA ALA A 16 10.07 2.49 10.63
C ALA A 16 10.49 2.01 9.23
N TYR A 17 9.97 2.66 8.19
CA TYR A 17 10.29 2.32 6.81
C TYR A 17 11.75 2.64 6.47
N GLU A 18 12.27 3.79 6.89
CA GLU A 18 13.69 4.15 6.70
C GLU A 18 14.62 3.14 7.40
N LYS A 19 14.28 2.69 8.61
CA LYS A 19 15.04 1.63 9.30
C LYS A 19 15.04 0.31 8.53
N MET A 20 13.87 -0.12 8.06
CA MET A 20 13.74 -1.31 7.21
C MET A 20 14.58 -1.17 5.93
N TYR A 21 14.57 0.02 5.32
CA TYR A 21 15.34 0.30 4.12
C TYR A 21 16.85 0.19 4.35
N GLN A 22 17.37 0.66 5.49
CA GLN A 22 18.79 0.50 5.84
C GLN A 22 19.19 -0.97 6.06
N VAL A 23 18.27 -1.81 6.55
CA VAL A 23 18.53 -3.26 6.67
C VAL A 23 18.67 -3.89 5.28
N TYR A 24 17.73 -3.60 4.37
CA TYR A 24 17.82 -4.10 2.99
C TYR A 24 19.07 -3.58 2.25
N LYS A 25 19.53 -2.36 2.57
CA LYS A 25 20.82 -1.83 2.12
C LYS A 25 21.99 -2.68 2.59
N GLY A 26 21.99 -3.07 3.87
CA GLY A 26 23.03 -3.94 4.42
C GLY A 26 23.08 -5.33 3.77
N TRP A 27 21.96 -5.84 3.26
CA TRP A 27 21.89 -7.13 2.56
C TRP A 27 22.33 -7.06 1.09
N GLY A 28 22.43 -5.85 0.51
CA GLY A 28 22.93 -5.67 -0.86
C GLY A 28 21.96 -6.16 -1.93
N GLN A 29 20.67 -5.83 -1.80
CA GLN A 29 19.64 -6.16 -2.80
C GLN A 29 20.04 -5.64 -4.20
N PRO A 30 20.24 -6.53 -5.19
CA PRO A 30 20.62 -6.12 -6.54
C PRO A 30 19.55 -5.23 -7.19
N GLY A 31 19.97 -4.18 -7.91
CA GLY A 31 19.08 -3.25 -8.61
C GLY A 31 18.45 -2.17 -7.73
N GLU A 32 18.76 -2.13 -6.43
CA GLU A 32 18.20 -1.14 -5.50
C GLU A 32 19.05 0.14 -5.41
N ARG A 33 18.39 1.28 -5.23
CA ARG A 33 18.98 2.63 -5.18
C ARG A 33 18.99 3.22 -3.77
N TYR A 34 20.11 3.07 -3.08
CA TYR A 34 20.22 3.43 -1.67
C TYR A 34 20.51 4.91 -1.36
N ASP A 35 20.28 5.78 -2.32
CA ASP A 35 20.47 7.24 -2.27
C ASP A 35 19.16 8.03 -2.19
N LEU A 36 18.01 7.33 -2.14
CA LEU A 36 16.68 7.94 -2.13
C LEU A 36 16.23 8.36 -0.72
N GLY A 37 15.56 9.51 -0.64
CA GLY A 37 14.83 9.96 0.54
C GLY A 37 13.42 9.40 0.61
N PHE A 38 12.75 9.55 1.76
CA PHE A 38 11.40 9.01 1.99
C PHE A 38 10.38 9.40 0.92
N ASP A 39 10.36 10.66 0.48
CA ASP A 39 9.42 11.14 -0.54
C ASP A 39 9.56 10.45 -1.89
N ASP A 40 10.76 9.97 -2.24
CA ASP A 40 10.97 9.19 -3.45
C ASP A 40 10.74 7.70 -3.18
N LEU A 41 11.12 7.22 -2.01
CA LEU A 41 10.91 5.83 -1.62
C LEU A 41 9.44 5.47 -1.47
N LYS A 42 8.57 6.39 -1.04
CA LYS A 42 7.14 6.11 -0.85
C LYS A 42 6.42 5.90 -2.18
N LYS A 43 6.85 6.59 -3.25
CA LYS A 43 6.27 6.48 -4.59
C LYS A 43 6.36 5.03 -5.06
N GLU A 44 5.24 4.47 -5.51
CA GLU A 44 5.15 3.11 -6.06
C GLU A 44 5.51 1.98 -5.08
N ARG A 45 5.85 2.28 -3.82
CA ARG A 45 6.21 1.27 -2.79
C ARG A 45 5.29 1.27 -1.59
N LEU A 46 4.68 2.40 -1.28
CA LEU A 46 3.80 2.59 -0.13
C LEU A 46 2.43 3.08 -0.59
N ILE A 47 1.40 2.56 0.07
CA ILE A 47 0.06 3.15 0.07
C ILE A 47 -0.09 3.87 1.41
N VAL A 48 0.02 5.19 1.39
CA VAL A 48 0.01 6.04 2.59
C VAL A 48 -0.72 7.34 2.30
N GLY A 49 -1.48 7.82 3.29
CA GLY A 49 -2.19 9.08 3.21
C GLY A 49 -3.44 9.08 4.07
N ASN A 50 -4.29 10.09 3.85
CA ASN A 50 -5.63 10.05 4.43
C ASN A 50 -6.49 8.96 3.74
N PRO A 51 -7.61 8.52 4.32
CA PRO A 51 -8.34 7.38 3.77
C PRO A 51 -8.91 7.57 2.35
N ASP A 52 -9.15 8.82 1.91
CA ASP A 52 -9.65 9.08 0.56
C ASP A 52 -8.50 8.92 -0.46
N GLU A 53 -7.31 9.45 -0.16
CA GLU A 53 -6.09 9.22 -0.97
C GLU A 53 -5.67 7.74 -1.01
N VAL A 54 -5.83 7.04 0.11
CA VAL A 54 -5.54 5.59 0.18
C VAL A 54 -6.51 4.81 -0.72
N MET A 55 -7.79 5.21 -0.77
CA MET A 55 -8.77 4.60 -1.67
C MET A 55 -8.41 4.84 -3.14
N GLU A 56 -8.01 6.05 -3.49
CA GLU A 56 -7.55 6.39 -4.85
C GLU A 56 -6.36 5.52 -5.26
N GLN A 57 -5.31 5.45 -4.43
CA GLN A 57 -4.14 4.60 -4.68
C GLN A 57 -4.52 3.12 -4.84
N VAL A 58 -5.40 2.58 -3.98
CA VAL A 58 -5.89 1.19 -4.13
C VAL A 58 -6.60 1.00 -5.47
N MET A 59 -7.43 1.96 -5.89
CA MET A 59 -8.14 1.88 -7.16
C MET A 59 -7.21 2.01 -8.37
N GLU A 60 -6.13 2.78 -8.28
CA GLU A 60 -5.09 2.86 -9.31
C GLU A 60 -4.48 1.48 -9.54
N TYR A 61 -4.00 0.82 -8.49
CA TYR A 61 -3.45 -0.54 -8.60
C TYR A 61 -4.48 -1.56 -9.11
N HIS A 62 -5.74 -1.45 -8.68
CA HIS A 62 -6.80 -2.33 -9.18
C HIS A 62 -7.03 -2.15 -10.68
N CYS A 63 -7.11 -0.90 -11.15
CA CYS A 63 -7.35 -0.60 -12.56
C CYS A 63 -6.16 -0.92 -13.46
N GLU A 64 -4.94 -0.67 -12.98
CA GLU A 64 -3.72 -0.91 -13.74
C GLU A 64 -3.43 -2.41 -13.90
N PHE A 65 -3.55 -3.18 -12.81
CA PHE A 65 -3.14 -4.58 -12.79
C PHE A 65 -4.30 -5.58 -12.92
N GLY A 66 -5.56 -5.13 -12.82
CA GLY A 66 -6.74 -6.00 -12.90
C GLY A 66 -6.80 -7.03 -11.77
N VAL A 67 -6.31 -6.67 -10.58
CA VAL A 67 -6.16 -7.62 -9.46
C VAL A 67 -7.49 -7.91 -8.77
N GLU A 68 -7.74 -9.19 -8.49
CA GLU A 68 -8.91 -9.63 -7.71
C GLU A 68 -8.65 -9.53 -6.21
N PHE A 69 -7.41 -9.81 -5.78
CA PHE A 69 -7.00 -9.80 -4.38
C PHE A 69 -5.78 -8.92 -4.18
N MET A 70 -5.80 -8.13 -3.11
CA MET A 70 -4.66 -7.35 -2.64
C MET A 70 -4.33 -7.74 -1.21
N ASN A 71 -3.03 -7.84 -0.91
CA ASN A 71 -2.54 -8.08 0.44
C ASN A 71 -1.86 -6.82 0.97
N PHE A 72 -2.25 -6.38 2.16
CA PHE A 72 -1.75 -5.15 2.76
C PHE A 72 -0.99 -5.45 4.05
N THR A 73 0.23 -4.93 4.14
CA THR A 73 1.02 -4.96 5.37
C THR A 73 0.91 -3.61 6.06
N ALA A 74 0.17 -3.56 7.18
CA ALA A 74 -0.07 -2.33 7.94
C ALA A 74 0.96 -2.06 9.05
N HIS A 75 2.06 -2.84 9.11
CA HIS A 75 3.08 -2.66 10.14
C HIS A 75 4.45 -3.17 9.73
N TRP A 76 5.48 -2.56 10.32
CA TRP A 76 6.86 -3.01 10.29
C TRP A 76 7.43 -3.10 11.71
N PRO A 77 8.52 -3.87 11.91
CA PRO A 77 9.25 -3.87 13.17
C PRO A 77 9.63 -2.44 13.60
N GLY A 78 9.34 -2.09 14.86
CA GLY A 78 9.62 -0.77 15.42
C GLY A 78 8.48 0.25 15.34
N MET A 79 7.35 -0.08 14.68
CA MET A 79 6.15 0.77 14.72
C MET A 79 5.37 0.61 16.03
N ASP A 80 4.67 1.69 16.42
CA ASP A 80 3.71 1.66 17.53
C ASP A 80 2.55 0.67 17.25
N PRO A 81 2.32 -0.33 18.12
CA PRO A 81 1.22 -1.28 17.95
C PRO A 81 -0.17 -0.64 17.88
N ASN A 82 -0.40 0.49 18.57
CA ASN A 82 -1.70 1.16 18.52
C ASN A 82 -1.94 1.80 17.15
N GLY A 83 -0.92 2.42 16.58
CA GLY A 83 -0.95 2.92 15.21
C GLY A 83 -1.38 1.87 14.19
N LYS A 84 -0.87 0.63 14.29
CA LYS A 84 -1.30 -0.49 13.43
C LYS A 84 -2.80 -0.77 13.53
N LEU A 85 -3.32 -0.87 14.76
CA LEU A 85 -4.74 -1.18 14.98
C LEU A 85 -5.64 -0.06 14.45
N GLU A 86 -5.23 1.19 14.61
CA GLU A 86 -5.92 2.34 14.03
C GLU A 86 -5.93 2.29 12.51
N THR A 87 -4.79 2.01 11.86
CA THR A 87 -4.71 1.84 10.40
C THR A 87 -5.66 0.74 9.92
N ILE A 88 -5.66 -0.42 10.57
CA ILE A 88 -6.57 -1.53 10.22
C ILE A 88 -8.04 -1.09 10.35
N ARG A 89 -8.38 -0.38 11.42
CA ARG A 89 -9.74 0.13 11.65
C ARG A 89 -10.15 1.13 10.56
N GLN A 90 -9.34 2.16 10.31
CA GLN A 90 -9.61 3.17 9.28
C GLN A 90 -9.74 2.54 7.90
N PHE A 91 -8.85 1.60 7.56
CA PHE A 91 -8.92 0.89 6.29
C PHE A 91 -10.23 0.09 6.15
N GLY A 92 -10.62 -0.63 7.20
CA GLY A 92 -11.85 -1.42 7.22
C GLY A 92 -13.13 -0.58 7.20
N GLU A 93 -13.15 0.55 7.90
CA GLU A 93 -14.34 1.40 8.04
C GLU A 93 -14.50 2.40 6.89
N ARG A 94 -13.40 2.85 6.28
CA ARG A 94 -13.43 3.94 5.27
C ARG A 94 -12.98 3.53 3.88
N VAL A 95 -11.97 2.67 3.75
CA VAL A 95 -11.38 2.34 2.44
C VAL A 95 -12.12 1.17 1.80
N ILE A 96 -12.22 0.03 2.50
CA ILE A 96 -12.85 -1.18 1.96
C ILE A 96 -14.28 -0.96 1.47
N PRO A 97 -15.17 -0.23 2.17
CA PRO A 97 -16.53 -0.01 1.70
C PRO A 97 -16.59 0.76 0.39
N GLU A 98 -15.73 1.77 0.22
CA GLU A 98 -15.70 2.60 -0.98
C GLU A 98 -15.06 1.87 -2.16
N VAL A 99 -13.98 1.11 -1.93
CA VAL A 99 -13.42 0.21 -2.94
C VAL A 99 -14.47 -0.80 -3.42
N LYS A 100 -15.18 -1.46 -2.50
CA LYS A 100 -16.27 -2.39 -2.86
C LYS A 100 -17.40 -1.71 -3.61
N ARG A 101 -17.72 -0.45 -3.29
CA ARG A 101 -18.73 0.33 -4.02
C ARG A 101 -18.26 0.61 -5.44
N ALA A 102 -17.01 1.00 -5.62
CA ALA A 102 -16.40 1.31 -6.91
C ALA A 102 -16.20 0.07 -7.81
N THR A 103 -15.96 -1.10 -7.21
CA THR A 103 -15.73 -2.36 -7.95
C THR A 103 -16.99 -3.24 -8.07
N ARG A 104 -18.16 -2.77 -7.59
CA ARG A 104 -19.42 -3.48 -7.80
C ARG A 104 -19.73 -3.58 -9.29
N GLY A 105 -19.65 -4.79 -9.83
CA GLY A 105 -19.91 -5.08 -11.24
C GLY A 105 -18.67 -5.25 -12.11
N THR A 106 -17.47 -5.05 -11.56
CA THR A 106 -16.20 -5.44 -12.22
C THR A 106 -15.78 -6.87 -11.90
N GLY A 107 -16.55 -7.55 -11.05
CA GLY A 107 -16.31 -8.93 -10.65
C GLY A 107 -16.38 -9.87 -11.84
N TYR A 108 -15.33 -10.67 -11.98
CA TYR A 108 -15.34 -11.83 -12.85
C TYR A 108 -16.45 -12.79 -12.42
N ARG A 109 -17.09 -13.50 -13.36
CA ARG A 109 -18.10 -14.49 -13.00
C ARG A 109 -17.39 -15.65 -12.29
N ASP A 110 -17.95 -16.13 -11.18
CA ASP A 110 -17.45 -17.29 -10.45
C ASP A 110 -17.00 -18.41 -11.41
N GLY A 111 -15.72 -18.79 -11.34
CA GLY A 111 -15.18 -19.94 -12.06
C GLY A 111 -14.42 -19.63 -13.35
N GLU A 112 -14.37 -18.38 -13.79
CA GLU A 112 -13.33 -17.97 -14.71
C GLU A 112 -12.15 -17.47 -13.82
N ASN A 113 -10.89 -17.81 -14.10
CA ASN A 113 -9.72 -17.03 -13.65
C ASN A 113 -8.79 -17.00 -14.85
N PRO A 114 -8.53 -15.86 -15.53
CA PRO A 114 -7.58 -15.89 -16.61
C PRO A 114 -6.20 -16.16 -15.97
N PRO A 115 -5.32 -16.93 -16.61
CA PRO A 115 -3.97 -17.12 -16.09
C PRO A 115 -3.36 -15.74 -15.82
N ASN A 116 -2.76 -15.58 -14.63
CA ASN A 116 -2.05 -14.35 -14.26
C ASN A 116 -1.24 -13.89 -15.48
N PRO A 117 -1.43 -12.63 -15.94
CA PRO A 117 -0.62 -12.14 -17.05
C PRO A 117 0.85 -12.35 -16.67
N PRO A 118 1.69 -12.83 -17.60
CA PRO A 118 3.10 -13.04 -17.29
C PRO A 118 3.65 -11.75 -16.72
N LEU A 119 4.31 -11.85 -15.56
CA LEU A 119 4.99 -10.72 -14.92
C LEU A 119 5.79 -10.02 -16.02
N ARG A 120 5.40 -8.79 -16.38
CA ARG A 120 6.18 -7.99 -17.33
C ARG A 120 7.51 -7.72 -16.63
N MET A 121 8.52 -8.54 -16.93
CA MET A 121 9.88 -8.17 -16.61
C MET A 121 10.18 -6.92 -17.43
N GLY A 122 10.18 -5.77 -16.76
CA GLY A 122 10.67 -4.52 -17.34
C GLY A 122 12.06 -4.74 -17.93
N ALA A 123 12.27 -4.21 -19.13
CA ALA A 123 13.55 -4.19 -19.82
C ALA A 123 14.53 -3.22 -19.16
#